data_AF-A0A957A8D3-F1
#
_entry.id   AF-A0A957A8D3-F1
#
_cell.length_a   1.000
_cell.length_b   1.000
_cell.length_c   1.000
_cell.angle_alpha   90.00
_cell.angle_beta   90.00
_cell.angle_gamma   90.00
#
_symmetry.space_group_name_H-M   'P 1'
#
loop_
_entity.id
_entity.type
_entity.pdbx_description
1 polymer ?
#
loop_
_entity_poly.entity_id
_entity_poly.type
_entity_poly.pdbx_seq_one_letter_code
_entity_poly.pdbx_strand_id
1 'polypeptide(L)' 'VEGGTGAIVEYFGPGADSISATGKATICNMGAEIGATCSLFGYDHNMAMYLKATGREAIADAADKVAA' A
#
# COMPACT_ATOMS: atom_id res chain seq x y z
N VAL A 1 -0.36 -4.39 23.59
CA VAL A 1 -1.26 -3.86 22.55
C VAL A 1 -1.62 -5.03 21.65
N GLU A 2 -2.89 -5.47 21.62
CA GLU A 2 -3.29 -6.74 20.98
C GLU A 2 -4.35 -6.57 19.86
N GLY A 3 -4.75 -5.33 19.52
CA GLY A 3 -5.90 -5.06 18.66
C GLY A 3 -5.82 -5.63 17.24
N GLY A 4 -4.62 -5.86 16.70
CA GLY A 4 -4.40 -6.44 15.37
C GLY A 4 -3.90 -7.89 15.38
N THR A 5 -3.76 -8.52 16.54
CA THR A 5 -3.09 -9.83 16.66
C THR A 5 -3.77 -10.91 15.80
N GLY A 6 -3.03 -11.52 14.89
CA GLY A 6 -3.52 -12.57 14.00
C GLY A 6 -4.39 -12.07 12.83
N ALA A 7 -4.47 -10.75 12.62
CA ALA A 7 -5.20 -10.13 11.53
C ALA A 7 -4.28 -9.38 10.56
N ILE A 8 -4.76 -9.22 9.33
CA ILE A 8 -4.19 -8.31 8.33
C ILE A 8 -5.07 -7.06 8.31
N VAL A 9 -4.44 -5.89 8.27
CA VAL A 9 -5.14 -4.60 8.17
C VAL A 9 -5.08 -4.09 6.73
N GLU A 10 -6.24 -4.02 6.09
CA GLU A 10 -6.39 -3.48 4.74
C GLU A 10 -7.00 -2.06 4.80
N TYR A 11 -6.37 -1.13 4.09
CA TYR A 11 -6.81 0.26 4.00
C TYR A 11 -7.49 0.52 2.65
N PHE A 12 -8.67 1.14 2.68
CA PHE A 12 -9.47 1.44 1.49
C PHE A 12 -10.20 2.80 1.61
N GLY A 13 -10.77 3.25 0.50
CA GLY A 13 -11.55 4.48 0.41
C GLY A 13 -10.75 5.70 -0.07
N PRO A 14 -11.42 6.85 -0.31
CA PRO A 14 -10.82 8.00 -1.00
C PRO A 14 -9.64 8.62 -0.24
N GLY A 15 -9.60 8.45 1.08
CA GLY A 15 -8.45 8.84 1.89
C GLY A 15 -7.19 8.05 1.52
N ALA A 16 -7.31 6.73 1.32
CA ALA A 16 -6.19 5.87 0.94
C ALA A 16 -5.60 6.24 -0.44
N ASP A 17 -6.46 6.61 -1.39
CA ASP A 17 -6.07 7.02 -2.74
C ASP A 17 -5.31 8.35 -2.76
N SER A 18 -5.48 9.20 -1.74
CA SER A 18 -4.78 10.47 -1.60
C SER A 18 -3.36 10.34 -1.03
N ILE A 19 -2.97 9.17 -0.52
CA ILE A 19 -1.70 8.95 0.16
C ILE A 19 -0.62 8.50 -0.83
N SER A 20 0.56 9.12 -0.78
CA SER A 20 1.71 8.72 -1.59
C SER A 20 2.15 7.27 -1.31
N ALA A 21 2.81 6.62 -2.26
CA ALA A 21 3.30 5.25 -2.08
C ALA A 21 4.22 5.10 -0.84
N THR A 22 5.07 6.09 -0.58
CA THR A 22 5.95 6.11 0.60
C THR A 22 5.18 6.41 1.90
N GLY A 23 4.14 7.25 1.85
CA GLY A 23 3.25 7.47 2.99
C GLY A 23 2.50 6.20 3.39
N LYS A 24 2.01 5.45 2.39
CA LYS A 24 1.41 4.11 2.60
C LYS A 24 2.41 3.16 3.25
N ALA A 25 3.66 3.15 2.79
CA ALA A 25 4.72 2.34 3.39
C ALA A 25 4.99 2.69 4.87
N THR A 26 4.97 3.97 5.23
CA THR A 26 5.10 4.40 6.64
C THR A 26 3.96 3.88 7.51
N ILE A 27 2.71 3.94 7.02
CA ILE A 27 1.54 3.42 7.73
C ILE A 27 1.67 1.91 7.90
N CYS A 28 2.02 1.18 6.83
CA CYS A 28 2.22 -0.26 6.91
C CYS A 28 3.34 -0.65 7.87
N ASN A 29 4.44 0.10 7.90
CA ASN A 29 5.53 -0.11 8.85
C ASN A 29 5.05 0.00 10.30
N MET A 30 4.19 1.00 10.59
CA MET A 30 3.62 1.19 11.94
C MET A 30 2.44 0.27 12.27
N GLY A 31 2.03 -0.61 11.34
CA GLY A 31 1.01 -1.63 11.58
C GLY A 31 1.48 -2.72 12.55
N ALA A 32 2.80 -2.92 12.67
CA ALA A 32 3.38 -3.89 13.59
C ALA A 32 3.10 -3.52 15.07
N GLU A 33 3.04 -2.24 15.39
CA GLU A 33 2.88 -1.68 16.73
C GLU A 33 1.47 -1.91 17.28
N ILE A 34 0.48 -2.22 16.44
CA ILE A 34 -0.85 -2.66 16.88
C ILE A 34 -0.99 -4.19 16.92
N GLY A 35 0.07 -4.93 16.56
CA GLY A 35 0.10 -6.39 16.53
C GLY A 35 -0.44 -7.01 15.24
N ALA A 36 -0.63 -6.22 14.17
CA ALA A 36 -1.08 -6.76 12.88
C ALA A 36 -0.02 -7.71 12.29
N THR A 37 -0.47 -8.80 11.67
CA THR A 37 0.41 -9.70 10.91
C THR A 37 1.01 -9.00 9.70
N CYS A 38 0.21 -8.16 9.04
CA CYS A 38 0.62 -7.31 7.92
C CYS A 38 -0.38 -6.16 7.77
N SER A 39 0.05 -5.15 7.04
CA SER A 39 -0.79 -4.03 6.60
C SER A 39 -0.66 -3.86 5.10
N LEU A 40 -1.77 -3.62 4.39
CA LEU A 40 -1.76 -3.47 2.94
C LEU A 40 -2.66 -2.35 2.45
N PHE A 41 -2.23 -1.77 1.34
CA PHE A 41 -3.01 -0.89 0.50
C PHE A 41 -3.15 -1.55 -0.87
N GLY A 42 -4.31 -1.39 -1.51
CA GLY A 42 -4.49 -1.79 -2.91
C GLY A 42 -3.55 -1.03 -3.84
N TYR A 43 -3.25 -1.64 -5.00
CA TYR A 43 -2.50 -0.96 -6.05
C TYR A 43 -3.25 0.27 -6.54
N ASP A 44 -2.54 1.40 -6.67
CA ASP A 44 -3.13 2.65 -7.12
C ASP A 44 -2.15 3.49 -7.96
N HIS A 45 -2.65 4.62 -8.47
CA HIS A 45 -1.89 5.55 -9.27
C HIS A 45 -0.60 6.04 -8.58
N ASN A 46 -0.63 6.29 -7.27
CA ASN A 46 0.55 6.74 -6.54
C ASN A 46 1.64 5.66 -6.47
N MET A 47 1.25 4.38 -6.35
CA MET A 47 2.18 3.26 -6.47
C MET A 47 2.77 3.13 -7.89
N ALA A 48 1.94 3.32 -8.93
CA ALA A 48 2.38 3.32 -10.32
C ALA A 48 3.44 4.41 -10.57
N MET A 49 3.17 5.64 -10.12
CA MET A 49 4.11 6.76 -10.22
C MET A 49 5.43 6.47 -9.49
N TYR A 50 5.35 5.90 -8.29
CA TYR A 50 6.54 5.54 -7.52
C TYR A 50 7.39 4.47 -8.22
N LEU A 51 6.77 3.42 -8.78
CA LEU A 51 7.47 2.40 -9.55
C LEU A 51 8.16 3.00 -10.78
N LYS A 52 7.48 3.87 -11.53
CA LYS A 52 8.06 4.56 -12.70
C LYS A 52 9.24 5.44 -12.30
N ALA A 53 9.08 6.26 -11.26
CA ALA A 53 10.13 7.14 -10.73
C ALA A 53 11.38 6.41 -10.22
N THR A 54 11.29 5.11 -9.97
CA THR A 54 12.37 4.28 -9.43
C THR A 54 12.87 3.23 -10.43
N GLY A 55 12.63 3.46 -11.73
CA GLY A 55 13.16 2.61 -12.81
C GLY A 55 12.45 1.26 -12.97
N ARG A 56 11.22 1.13 -12.44
CA ARG A 56 10.43 -0.11 -12.46
C ARG A 56 9.16 0.03 -13.31
N GLU A 57 9.24 0.81 -14.38
CA GLU A 57 8.11 1.15 -15.26
C GLU A 57 7.40 -0.09 -15.83
N ALA A 58 8.15 -1.09 -16.29
CA ALA A 58 7.58 -2.32 -16.82
C ALA A 58 6.66 -3.06 -15.82
N ILE A 59 6.92 -2.93 -14.51
CA ILE A 59 6.07 -3.50 -13.46
C ILE A 59 4.79 -2.68 -13.31
N ALA A 60 4.90 -1.35 -13.31
CA ALA A 60 3.75 -0.47 -13.26
C ALA A 60 2.83 -0.71 -14.47
N ASP A 61 3.38 -0.77 -15.68
CA ASP A 61 2.60 -0.99 -16.89
C ASP A 61 1.95 -2.38 -16.96
N ALA A 62 2.57 -3.39 -16.32
CA ALA A 62 1.97 -4.70 -16.17
C ALA A 62 0.79 -4.70 -15.17
N ALA A 63 0.95 -3.99 -14.05
CA ALA A 63 -0.10 -3.84 -13.04
C ALA A 63 -1.28 -2.99 -13.56
N ASP A 64 -1.00 -1.90 -14.27
CA ASP A 64 -2.00 -1.01 -14.88
C ASP A 64 -2.96 -1.76 -15.82
N LYS A 65 -2.52 -2.86 -16.46
CA LYS A 65 -3.37 -3.68 -17.36
C LYS A 65 -4.43 -4.51 -16.64
N VAL A 66 -4.24 -4.76 -15.35
CA VAL A 66 -5.11 -5.63 -14.54
C VAL A 66 -5.72 -4.91 -13.34
N ALA A 67 -5.40 -3.62 -13.16
CA ALA A 67 -6.04 -2.76 -12.18
C ALA A 67 -7.55 -2.64 -12.52
N ALA A 68 -8.39 -2.77 -11.50
CA ALA A 68 -9.85 -2.73 -11.62
C ALA A 68 -10.40 -1.30 -11.77
#